data_AF-A0A1G7LI73-F1
#
_entry.id   AF-A0A1G7LI73-F1
#
_cell.length_a   1.000
_cell.length_b   1.000
_cell.length_c   1.000
_cell.angle_alpha   90.00
_cell.angle_beta   90.00
_cell.angle_gamma   90.00
#
_symmetry.space_group_name_H-M   'P 1'
#
loop_
_entity.id
_entity.type
_entity.pdbx_description
1 polymer ?
#
loop_
_entity_poly.entity_id
_entity_poly.type
_entity_poly.pdbx_seq_one_letter_code
_entity_poly.pdbx_strand_id
1 'polypeptide(L)' 'MYGKKVFGIERSTFIIDEQGIIQHIFRKVKVTGHAEAVLQVLGE' A
#
# COMPACT_ATOMS: atom_id res chain seq x y z
N MET A 1 10.52 20.63 3.84
CA MET A 1 11.12 20.69 2.49
C MET A 1 10.65 21.97 1.83
N TYR A 2 11.55 22.94 1.67
CA TYR A 2 11.20 24.24 1.08
C TYR A 2 11.10 24.15 -0.45
N GLY A 3 10.00 24.68 -0.99
CA GLY A 3 10.00 25.50 -2.19
C GLY A 3 9.90 24.86 -3.57
N LYS A 4 9.97 23.54 -3.74
CA LYS A 4 9.78 22.91 -5.06
C LYS A 4 8.67 21.86 -5.04
N LYS A 5 7.66 22.05 -5.89
CA LYS A 5 6.66 21.01 -6.18
C LYS A 5 7.38 19.90 -6.95
N VAL A 6 7.43 18.71 -6.36
CA VAL A 6 7.99 17.51 -6.99
C VAL A 6 6.90 16.47 -7.09
N PHE A 7 6.87 15.74 -8.20
CA PHE A 7 6.08 14.52 -8.29
C PHE A 7 6.86 13.41 -7.59
N GLY A 8 6.22 12.78 -6.62
CA GLY A 8 6.78 11.67 -5.85
C GLY A 8 5.87 10.46 -5.93
N ILE A 9 6.45 9.29 -5.70
CA ILE A 9 5.68 8.06 -5.56
C ILE A 9 5.10 8.02 -4.14
N GLU A 10 3.80 7.78 -4.04
CA GLU A 10 3.15 7.45 -2.76
C GLU A 10 3.27 5.95 -2.51
N ARG A 11 3.96 5.56 -1.42
CA ARG A 11 4.07 4.15 -1.02
C ARG A 11 2.68 3.57 -0.79
N SER A 12 2.33 2.59 -1.61
CA SER A 12 1.02 1.96 -1.65
C SER A 12 1.19 0.46 -1.86
N THR A 13 0.22 -0.31 -1.37
CA THR A 13 0.15 -1.77 -1.57
C THR A 13 -1.26 -2.13 -2.02
N PHE A 14 -1.36 -3.05 -2.98
CA PHE A 14 -2.62 -3.49 -3.55
C PHE A 14 -2.68 -5.01 -3.41
N ILE A 15 -3.82 -5.54 -2.97
CA ILE A 15 -4.11 -6.96 -2.99
C ILE A 15 -5.03 -7.19 -4.20
N ILE A 16 -4.60 -8.06 -5.10
CA ILE A 16 -5.27 -8.35 -6.36
C ILE A 16 -5.54 -9.86 -6.40
N ASP A 17 -6.76 -10.25 -6.72
CA ASP A 17 -7.13 -11.66 -6.84
C ASP A 17 -6.72 -12.28 -8.19
N GLU A 18 -7.01 -13.57 -8.34
CA GLU A 18 -6.69 -14.35 -9.55
C GLU A 18 -7.45 -13.86 -10.80
N GLN A 19 -8.55 -13.13 -10.62
CA GLN A 19 -9.34 -12.54 -11.69
C GLN A 19 -8.86 -11.12 -12.05
N GLY A 20 -7.84 -10.61 -11.37
CA GLY A 20 -7.27 -9.28 -11.59
C GLY A 20 -8.05 -8.16 -10.90
N ILE A 21 -8.97 -8.48 -9.99
CA ILE A 21 -9.77 -7.51 -9.25
C ILE A 21 -9.01 -7.07 -8.00
N ILE A 22 -8.95 -5.76 -7.76
CA ILE A 22 -8.36 -5.20 -6.55
C ILE A 22 -9.30 -5.45 -5.38
N GLN A 23 -8.88 -6.31 -4.46
CA GLN A 23 -9.61 -6.66 -3.25
C GLN A 23 -9.30 -5.71 -2.09
N HIS A 24 -8.09 -5.13 -2.05
CA HIS A 24 -7.70 -4.19 -1.01
C HIS A 24 -6.67 -3.16 -1.48
N ILE A 25 -6.68 -1.98 -0.87
CA ILE A 25 -5.77 -0.87 -1.17
C ILE A 25 -5.24 -0.24 0.12
N PHE A 26 -3.93 -0.24 0.28
CA PHE A 26 -3.21 0.55 1.28
C PHE A 26 -2.55 1.76 0.61
N ARG A 27 -2.84 2.96 1.10
CA ARG A 27 -2.23 4.22 0.66
C ARG A 27 -1.50 4.91 1.81
N LYS A 28 -0.54 5.78 1.49
CA LYS A 28 0.28 6.50 2.49
C LYS A 28 0.88 5.56 3.55
N VAL A 29 1.39 4.42 3.10
CA VAL A 29 1.88 3.35 3.96
C VAL A 29 3.09 3.80 4.77
N LYS A 30 3.07 3.50 6.08
CA LYS A 30 4.27 3.48 6.93
C LYS A 30 4.87 2.08 6.91
N VAL A 31 6.19 1.96 6.85
CA VAL A 31 6.85 0.65 6.70
C VAL A 31 6.67 -0.25 7.91
N THR A 32 6.79 0.30 9.11
CA THR A 32 6.71 -0.47 10.37
C THR A 32 5.34 -1.10 10.54
N GLY A 33 5.28 -2.43 10.68
CA GLY A 33 4.03 -3.17 10.89
C GLY A 33 3.20 -3.42 9.63
N HIS A 34 3.66 -2.97 8.45
CA HIS A 34 2.86 -3.06 7.23
C HIS A 34 2.77 -4.47 6.67
N ALA A 35 3.84 -5.26 6.80
CA ALA A 35 3.82 -6.64 6.33
C ALA A 35 2.78 -7.46 7.11
N GLU A 36 2.75 -7.29 8.44
CA GLU A 36 1.78 -7.92 9.33
C GLU A 36 0.36 -7.47 9.02
N ALA A 37 0.15 -6.16 8.75
CA ALA A 37 -1.16 -5.64 8.35
C ALA A 37 -1.63 -6.23 7.00
N VAL A 38 -0.73 -6.46 6.05
CA VAL A 38 -1.04 -7.12 4.78
C VAL A 38 -1.42 -8.58 5.02
N LEU A 39 -0.65 -9.32 5.82
CA LEU A 39 -0.94 -10.72 6.14
C LEU A 39 -2.28 -10.88 6.85
N GLN A 40 -2.61 -9.98 7.78
CA GLN A 40 -3.90 -9.99 8.47
C GLN A 40 -5.09 -9.83 7.50
N VAL A 41 -4.94 -9.04 6.44
CA VAL A 41 -5.99 -8.90 5.40
C VAL A 41 -6.08 -10.15 4.52
N LEU A 42 -4.98 -10.89 4.34
CA LEU A 42 -4.97 -12.17 3.63
C LEU A 42 -5.53 -13.33 4.47
N GLY A 43 -5.70 -13.13 5.78
CA GLY A 43 -6.26 -14.14 6.70
C GLY A 43 -5.24 -15.18 7.19
N GLU A 44 -3.94 -14.85 7.14
CA GLU A 44 -2.85 -15.67 7.71
C GLU A 44 -2.58 -15.35 9.19
#